data_AF-A0A9Q8V9N1-F1
#
_entry.id   AF-A0A9Q8V9N1-F1
#
_cell.length_a   1.000
_cell.length_b   1.000
_cell.length_c   1.000
_cell.angle_alpha   90.00
_cell.angle_beta   90.00
_cell.angle_gamma   90.00
#
_symmetry.space_group_name_H-M   'P 1'
#
loop_
_entity.id
_entity.type
_entity.pdbx_description
1 polymer ?
#
loop_
_entity_poly.entity_id
_entity_poly.type
_entity_poly.pdbx_seq_one_letter_code
_entity_poly.pdbx_strand_id
1 'polypeptide(L)'
;MRYGEGRRLGSSSQGGRPASDQFPQQIDDGTSQSASVGPLDHLGSHLRRLRCPKCSSQMISDENTVQKQAVRIGALKAKTSCAPCPRCGAAMCMACARLISNARNECCPMARLYVIWVLLCGVQADKAENRGEESARDEARLGDMIAALNTMLPRPSGVSHFDKNPPSALVDMLRQSPLFIRMATMVRQGTTQDLALRQALYEQVFAVIETLQGHNALADLVHGDLRTYPTESMLFSMTMHPSGAQAPETFASRPLRVLLQDLRSSARGSLAKRLDQLLAPPSAASRTPQRPLAPGNSGSGRSTPSRGSRPEPSGTSGSSLAPNGSDRYHREHCVEVLDDDVFMEHFPFLEVQRMQQGRSRPGRMKRLIREIGVLSSSLPPGIWVKHAAGRPDAFKVLIEGPRDTPYEFGVYEFHILCPDEYPQKPPAMVWSPRACCPHRINATLHDDGIGK
;
A
#
# COMPACT_ATOMS: atom_id res chain seq x y z
N MET A 1 -8.06 56.12 66.18
CA MET A 1 -6.61 56.05 65.88
C MET A 1 -6.43 55.64 64.43
N ARG A 2 -5.64 56.43 63.67
CA ARG A 2 -5.03 56.22 62.33
C ARG A 2 -5.99 56.14 61.12
N TYR A 3 -6.09 57.21 60.30
CA TYR A 3 -5.31 57.53 59.05
C TYR A 3 -5.47 56.43 57.97
N GLY A 4 -5.82 56.62 56.70
CA GLY A 4 -5.93 57.78 55.81
C GLY A 4 -5.65 57.28 54.37
N GLU A 5 -6.48 57.70 53.40
CA GLU A 5 -6.30 57.85 51.93
C GLU A 5 -5.52 56.83 51.05
N GLY A 6 -6.06 56.60 49.85
CA GLY A 6 -5.26 56.14 48.69
C GLY A 6 -6.06 55.59 47.50
N ARG A 7 -6.44 56.44 46.53
CA ARG A 7 -6.87 56.03 45.17
C ARG A 7 -5.71 55.48 44.35
N ARG A 8 -5.98 54.47 43.51
CA ARG A 8 -5.48 54.20 42.13
C ARG A 8 -6.29 52.99 41.59
N LEU A 9 -7.31 53.16 40.75
CA LEU A 9 -7.27 53.20 39.27
C LEU A 9 -6.21 52.26 38.65
N GLY A 10 -6.67 51.18 37.99
CA GLY A 10 -5.81 50.26 37.24
C GLY A 10 -6.54 49.04 36.65
N SER A 11 -7.21 49.26 35.52
CA SER A 11 -7.50 48.31 34.43
C SER A 11 -8.26 47.01 34.72
N SER A 12 -9.59 47.10 34.68
CA SER A 12 -10.46 46.09 34.06
C SER A 12 -10.31 46.18 32.53
N SER A 13 -9.36 45.43 31.96
CA SER A 13 -9.34 45.16 30.52
C SER A 13 -10.01 43.82 30.24
N GLN A 14 -11.23 43.89 29.70
CA GLN A 14 -11.83 42.82 28.92
C GLN A 14 -10.81 42.32 27.90
N GLY A 15 -10.49 41.03 27.94
CA GLY A 15 -9.52 40.39 27.05
C GLY A 15 -10.09 39.11 26.47
N GLY A 16 -10.73 39.24 25.31
CA GLY A 16 -10.79 38.23 24.25
C GLY A 16 -11.43 36.88 24.57
N ARG A 17 -12.67 36.69 24.10
CA ARG A 17 -13.14 35.37 23.67
C ARG A 17 -12.11 34.78 22.70
N PRO A 18 -11.69 33.50 22.77
CA PRO A 18 -11.00 32.90 21.65
C PRO A 18 -12.04 32.69 20.52
N ALA A 19 -11.82 33.48 19.45
CA ALA A 19 -12.32 33.37 18.09
C ALA A 19 -12.74 31.93 17.71
N SER A 20 -14.03 31.69 17.49
CA SER A 20 -14.70 31.67 16.17
C SER A 20 -14.13 30.63 15.20
N ASP A 21 -14.97 29.62 14.93
CA ASP A 21 -14.92 28.66 13.84
C ASP A 21 -14.78 29.35 12.47
N GLN A 22 -13.55 29.69 12.07
CA GLN A 22 -13.26 30.13 10.71
C GLN A 22 -12.09 29.35 10.14
N PHE A 23 -12.44 28.46 9.21
CA PHE A 23 -11.56 28.05 8.13
C PHE A 23 -11.10 29.30 7.36
N PRO A 24 -9.84 29.40 6.92
CA PRO A 24 -9.51 30.36 5.87
C PRO A 24 -10.18 29.88 4.58
N GLN A 25 -11.27 30.53 4.18
CA GLN A 25 -11.74 30.50 2.80
C GLN A 25 -10.71 31.23 1.95
N GLN A 26 -10.22 30.59 0.88
CA GLN A 26 -9.35 31.21 -0.10
C GLN A 26 -10.06 32.44 -0.69
N ILE A 27 -9.47 33.61 -0.48
CA ILE A 27 -9.75 34.79 -1.29
C ILE A 27 -8.68 34.77 -2.37
N ASP A 28 -9.10 34.48 -3.60
CA ASP A 28 -8.31 34.76 -4.80
C ASP A 28 -8.29 36.28 -4.99
N ASP A 29 -7.20 36.90 -4.56
CA ASP A 29 -6.77 38.19 -5.08
C ASP A 29 -5.34 38.02 -5.59
N GLY A 30 -5.22 38.03 -6.92
CA GLY A 30 -3.93 37.96 -7.59
C GLY A 30 -3.08 39.16 -7.17
N THR A 31 -1.97 38.90 -6.49
CA THR A 31 -0.61 39.43 -6.75
C THR A 31 0.35 38.79 -5.73
N SER A 32 1.54 38.38 -6.20
CA SER A 32 2.74 37.96 -5.44
C SER A 32 2.90 36.46 -5.14
N GLN A 33 4.01 35.90 -5.63
CA GLN A 33 4.48 34.54 -5.40
C GLN A 33 4.71 34.27 -3.90
N SER A 34 3.80 33.53 -3.27
CA SER A 34 4.06 32.74 -2.07
C SER A 34 3.55 31.33 -2.33
N ALA A 35 4.42 30.32 -2.24
CA ALA A 35 4.06 28.91 -2.42
C ALA A 35 2.80 28.58 -1.61
N SER A 36 1.72 28.18 -2.29
CA SER A 36 0.48 27.79 -1.64
C SER A 36 0.76 26.60 -0.72
N VAL A 37 0.74 26.84 0.59
CA VAL A 37 0.98 25.80 1.62
C VAL A 37 -0.09 24.72 1.46
N GLY A 38 0.32 23.48 1.18
CA GLY A 38 -0.60 22.38 0.92
C GLY A 38 -1.41 21.98 2.16
N PRO A 39 -2.53 21.26 2.00
CA PRO A 39 -3.32 20.74 3.13
C PRO A 39 -2.51 19.83 4.09
N LEU A 40 -1.57 19.03 3.56
CA LEU A 40 -0.69 18.17 4.36
C LEU A 40 0.35 18.96 5.18
N ASP A 41 0.79 20.12 4.70
CA ASP A 41 1.79 20.95 5.41
C ASP A 41 1.24 21.53 6.71
N HIS A 42 -0.05 21.88 6.72
CA HIS A 42 -0.76 22.35 7.92
C HIS A 42 -0.82 21.25 8.98
N LEU A 43 -1.21 20.03 8.55
CA LEU A 43 -1.25 18.85 9.41
C LEU A 43 0.15 18.54 9.99
N GLY A 44 1.17 18.47 9.14
CA GLY A 44 2.55 18.21 9.54
C GLY A 44 3.10 19.27 10.48
N SER A 45 2.82 20.54 10.21
CA SER A 45 3.21 21.66 11.07
C SER A 45 2.62 21.56 12.47
N HIS A 46 1.36 21.13 12.60
CA HIS A 46 0.74 20.87 13.89
C HIS A 46 1.39 19.70 14.61
N LEU A 47 1.54 18.55 13.93
CA LEU A 47 2.11 17.34 14.50
C LEU A 47 3.54 17.56 15.03
N ARG A 48 4.40 18.26 14.26
CA ARG A 48 5.77 18.60 14.66
C ARG A 48 5.84 19.50 15.89
N ARG A 49 4.83 20.37 16.11
CA ARG A 49 4.74 21.27 17.28
C ARG A 49 4.01 20.64 18.46
N LEU A 50 3.34 19.51 18.28
CA LEU A 50 2.53 18.89 19.33
C LEU A 50 3.43 18.45 20.50
N ARG A 51 3.14 19.00 21.69
CA ARG A 51 3.83 18.69 22.95
C ARG A 51 2.83 18.25 24.01
N CYS A 52 3.26 17.35 24.89
CA CYS A 52 2.47 16.93 26.04
C CYS A 52 2.32 18.09 27.05
N PRO A 53 1.09 18.50 27.43
CA PRO A 53 0.90 19.58 28.40
C PRO A 53 1.47 19.29 29.80
N LYS A 54 1.63 18.02 30.15
CA LYS A 54 2.10 17.60 31.48
C LYS A 54 3.63 17.62 31.63
N CYS A 55 4.37 17.33 30.56
CA CYS A 55 5.83 17.15 30.64
C CYS A 55 6.60 17.75 29.45
N SER A 56 5.91 18.53 28.61
CA SER A 56 6.45 19.24 27.44
C SER A 56 7.16 18.37 26.40
N SER A 57 7.00 17.05 26.48
CA SER A 57 7.66 16.10 25.57
C SER A 57 6.99 16.10 24.21
N GLN A 58 7.77 15.88 23.15
CA GLN A 58 7.23 15.70 21.82
C GLN A 58 6.36 14.43 21.75
N MET A 59 5.18 14.57 21.16
CA MET A 59 4.21 13.47 21.07
C MET A 59 4.56 12.49 19.94
N ILE A 60 5.13 12.99 18.85
CA ILE A 60 5.57 12.20 17.69
C ILE A 60 7.03 12.54 17.43
N SER A 61 7.93 11.65 17.84
CA SER A 61 9.38 11.75 17.63
C SER A 61 9.85 11.03 16.37
N ASP A 62 9.23 9.90 16.07
CA ASP A 62 9.67 8.95 15.05
C ASP A 62 8.50 8.09 14.58
N GLU A 63 8.71 7.37 13.48
CA GLU A 63 7.70 6.51 12.85
C GLU A 63 7.28 5.35 13.75
N ASN A 64 8.20 4.77 14.53
CA ASN A 64 7.92 3.65 15.44
C ASN A 64 6.93 4.07 16.54
N THR A 65 7.03 5.30 17.03
CA THR A 65 6.06 5.87 17.98
C THR A 65 4.67 5.90 17.36
N VAL A 66 4.55 6.29 16.09
CA VAL A 66 3.27 6.31 15.37
C VAL A 66 2.71 4.90 15.18
N GLN A 67 3.53 3.94 14.79
CA GLN A 67 3.13 2.54 14.60
C GLN A 67 2.62 1.91 15.91
N LYS A 68 3.28 2.16 17.04
CA LYS A 68 2.80 1.72 18.37
C LYS A 68 1.43 2.31 18.70
N GLN A 69 1.20 3.58 18.35
CA GLN A 69 -0.11 4.21 18.53
C GLN A 69 -1.16 3.59 17.61
N ALA A 70 -0.83 3.30 16.35
CA ALA A 70 -1.74 2.67 15.39
C ALA A 70 -2.20 1.29 15.88
N VAL A 71 -1.29 0.43 16.34
CA VAL A 71 -1.61 -0.88 16.93
C VAL A 71 -2.53 -0.73 18.14
N ARG A 72 -2.26 0.24 19.03
CA ARG A 72 -3.10 0.52 20.19
C ARG A 72 -4.51 0.97 19.78
N ILE A 73 -4.61 1.89 18.82
CA ILE A 73 -5.90 2.40 18.32
C ILE A 73 -6.70 1.29 17.65
N GLY A 74 -6.03 0.44 16.87
CA GLY A 74 -6.60 -0.77 16.29
C GLY A 74 -7.21 -1.69 17.34
N ALA A 75 -6.42 -2.05 18.36
CA ALA A 75 -6.89 -2.89 19.48
C ALA A 75 -8.07 -2.27 20.26
N LEU A 76 -8.16 -0.94 20.29
CA LEU A 76 -9.27 -0.19 20.90
C LEU A 76 -10.45 0.05 19.94
N LYS A 77 -10.40 -0.47 18.72
CA LYS A 77 -11.41 -0.31 17.66
C LYS A 77 -11.76 1.17 17.40
N ALA A 78 -10.73 2.01 17.35
CA ALA A 78 -10.83 3.47 17.19
C ALA A 78 -11.73 4.22 18.19
N LYS A 79 -12.07 3.63 19.34
CA LYS A 79 -12.86 4.31 20.40
C LYS A 79 -12.04 5.36 21.16
N THR A 80 -10.97 5.89 20.57
CA THR A 80 -10.07 6.85 21.19
C THR A 80 -9.63 7.91 20.21
N SER A 81 -9.82 9.16 20.61
CA SER A 81 -9.24 10.34 19.98
C SER A 81 -7.88 10.74 20.59
N CYS A 82 -7.36 9.87 21.46
CA CYS A 82 -6.27 10.17 22.39
C CYS A 82 -5.06 9.26 22.17
N ALA A 83 -3.88 9.82 22.36
CA ALA A 83 -2.62 9.09 22.45
C ALA A 83 -1.99 9.28 23.84
N PRO A 84 -1.43 8.23 24.48
CA PRO A 84 -0.57 8.38 25.64
C PRO A 84 0.72 9.12 25.25
N CYS A 85 1.14 10.06 26.09
CA CYS A 85 2.46 10.66 25.99
C CYS A 85 3.55 9.59 26.16
N PRO A 86 4.55 9.53 25.26
CA PRO A 86 5.61 8.53 25.34
C PRO A 86 6.50 8.67 26.58
N ARG A 87 6.57 9.87 27.18
CA ARG A 87 7.40 10.11 28.38
C ARG A 87 6.65 9.89 29.70
N CYS A 88 5.44 10.44 29.84
CA CYS A 88 4.73 10.47 31.13
C CYS A 88 3.42 9.68 31.15
N GLY A 89 3.05 9.01 30.05
CA GLY A 89 1.85 8.18 29.93
C GLY A 89 0.51 8.92 29.92
N ALA A 90 0.51 10.24 30.09
CA ALA A 90 -0.72 11.03 30.12
C ALA A 90 -1.45 10.94 28.78
N ALA A 91 -2.73 10.56 28.80
CA ALA A 91 -3.55 10.52 27.60
C ALA A 91 -3.93 11.94 27.18
N MET A 92 -3.75 12.27 25.91
CA MET A 92 -4.11 13.57 25.37
C MET A 92 -4.61 13.49 23.94
N CYS A 93 -5.44 14.45 23.55
CA CYS A 93 -5.96 14.58 22.19
C CYS A 93 -4.85 15.05 21.24
N MET A 94 -4.65 14.33 20.13
CA MET A 94 -3.63 14.70 19.13
C MET A 94 -3.97 15.98 18.35
N ALA A 95 -5.26 16.36 18.30
CA ALA A 95 -5.71 17.57 17.65
C ALA A 95 -5.57 18.81 18.55
N CYS A 96 -6.29 18.89 19.66
CA CYS A 96 -6.37 20.12 20.47
C CYS A 96 -5.38 20.15 21.65
N ALA A 97 -4.49 19.17 21.74
CA ALA A 97 -3.51 19.00 22.81
C ALA A 97 -4.05 18.83 24.25
N ARG A 98 -5.38 18.79 24.47
CA ARG A 98 -5.96 18.68 25.82
C ARG A 98 -5.67 17.32 26.45
N LEU A 99 -5.37 17.32 27.75
CA LEU A 99 -5.30 16.12 28.57
C LEU A 99 -6.70 15.50 28.69
N ILE A 100 -6.79 14.18 28.52
CA ILE A 100 -8.05 13.44 28.53
C ILE A 100 -8.04 12.42 29.65
N SER A 101 -8.97 12.57 30.58
CA SER A 101 -9.17 11.64 31.70
C SER A 101 -9.96 10.40 31.28
N ASN A 102 -10.85 10.51 30.27
CA ASN A 102 -11.63 9.40 29.73
C ASN A 102 -11.58 9.38 28.20
N ALA A 103 -10.84 8.43 27.63
CA ALA A 103 -10.55 8.36 26.20
C ALA A 103 -11.71 7.89 25.32
N ARG A 104 -12.89 7.56 25.89
CA ARG A 104 -13.99 6.88 25.16
C ARG A 104 -14.79 7.78 24.20
N ASN A 105 -14.55 9.10 24.17
CA ASN A 105 -15.29 10.06 23.33
C ASN A 105 -14.38 10.81 22.33
N GLU A 106 -15.01 11.38 21.31
CA GLU A 106 -14.37 12.35 20.41
C GLU A 106 -14.12 13.66 21.15
N CYS A 107 -12.84 14.02 21.32
CA CYS A 107 -12.46 15.20 22.10
C CYS A 107 -12.77 16.52 21.37
N CYS A 108 -12.61 16.55 20.04
CA CYS A 108 -12.90 17.70 19.19
C CYS A 108 -13.04 17.26 17.73
N PRO A 109 -13.64 18.08 16.85
CA PRO A 109 -13.96 17.69 15.47
C PRO A 109 -12.75 17.25 14.63
N MET A 110 -11.55 17.76 14.95
CA MET A 110 -10.34 17.43 14.22
C MET A 110 -9.67 16.15 14.72
N ALA A 111 -10.04 15.64 15.91
CA ALA A 111 -9.35 14.50 16.49
C ALA A 111 -9.45 13.24 15.61
N ARG A 112 -10.55 13.13 14.87
CA ARG A 112 -10.75 12.08 13.86
C ARG A 112 -9.67 12.08 12.77
N LEU A 113 -9.33 13.24 12.21
CA LEU A 113 -8.31 13.38 11.17
C LEU A 113 -6.93 12.86 11.63
N TYR A 114 -6.53 13.23 12.84
CA TYR A 114 -5.23 12.82 13.39
C TYR A 114 -5.17 11.33 13.71
N VAL A 115 -6.29 10.73 14.16
CA VAL A 115 -6.38 9.28 14.35
C VAL A 115 -6.29 8.54 13.01
N ILE A 116 -6.97 9.05 11.97
CA ILE A 116 -6.83 8.51 10.61
C ILE A 116 -5.36 8.57 10.18
N TRP A 117 -4.68 9.71 10.37
CA TRP A 117 -3.26 9.86 10.03
C TRP A 117 -2.38 8.80 10.71
N VAL A 118 -2.58 8.56 12.02
CA VAL A 118 -1.84 7.54 12.75
C VAL A 118 -2.10 6.14 12.19
N LEU A 119 -3.36 5.79 11.93
CA LEU A 119 -3.72 4.48 11.36
C LEU A 119 -3.11 4.30 9.96
N LEU A 120 -3.15 5.33 9.12
CA LEU A 120 -2.60 5.30 7.78
C LEU A 120 -1.08 5.17 7.74
N CYS A 121 -0.37 5.61 8.79
CA CYS A 121 1.07 5.39 8.98
C CYS A 121 1.38 4.09 9.75
N GLY A 122 0.37 3.27 10.09
CA GLY A 122 0.51 2.13 11.00
C GLY A 122 1.29 0.94 10.47
N VAL A 123 1.60 0.94 9.16
CA VAL A 123 2.41 -0.08 8.48
C VAL A 123 3.72 0.56 8.04
N GLN A 124 4.83 -0.16 8.18
CA GLN A 124 6.13 0.31 7.69
C GLN A 124 6.11 0.43 6.16
N ALA A 125 6.62 1.55 5.64
CA ALA A 125 6.60 1.86 4.22
C ALA A 125 7.25 0.76 3.35
N ASP A 126 8.40 0.24 3.78
CA ASP A 126 9.17 -0.83 3.12
C ASP A 126 8.42 -2.18 3.05
N LYS A 127 7.47 -2.39 3.98
CA LYS A 127 6.65 -3.61 4.06
C LYS A 127 5.27 -3.45 3.42
N ALA A 128 4.90 -2.25 2.98
CA ALA A 128 3.60 -2.00 2.38
C ALA A 128 3.38 -2.86 1.13
N GLU A 129 4.40 -3.01 0.28
CA GLU A 129 4.31 -3.76 -0.98
C GLU A 129 4.74 -5.24 -0.85
N ASN A 130 5.49 -5.60 0.19
CA ASN A 130 6.09 -6.92 0.32
C ASN A 130 5.29 -7.85 1.24
N ARG A 131 4.75 -8.92 0.65
CA ARG A 131 3.87 -9.91 1.28
C ARG A 131 4.61 -10.99 2.06
N GLY A 132 5.75 -10.66 2.69
CA GLY A 132 6.60 -11.63 3.41
C GLY A 132 5.80 -12.48 4.41
N GLU A 133 6.40 -13.56 4.92
CA GLU A 133 5.77 -14.42 5.94
C GLU A 133 5.43 -13.60 7.19
N GLU A 134 4.17 -13.18 7.29
CA GLU A 134 3.63 -12.47 8.45
C GLU A 134 3.08 -13.48 9.46
N SER A 135 3.42 -13.27 10.73
CA SER A 135 2.83 -14.05 11.82
C SER A 135 1.33 -13.84 11.87
N ALA A 136 0.56 -14.86 12.24
CA ALA A 136 -0.89 -14.75 12.45
C ALA A 136 -1.27 -13.61 13.43
N ARG A 137 -0.37 -13.28 14.38
CA ARG A 137 -0.56 -12.13 15.29
C ARG A 137 -0.46 -10.79 14.59
N ASP A 138 0.45 -10.64 13.63
CA ASP A 138 0.64 -9.40 12.89
C ASP A 138 -0.48 -9.20 11.87
N GLU A 139 -0.96 -10.29 11.26
CA GLU A 139 -2.16 -10.28 10.41
C GLU A 139 -3.40 -9.81 11.20
N ALA A 140 -3.61 -10.34 12.42
CA ALA A 140 -4.71 -9.91 13.28
C ALA A 140 -4.63 -8.42 13.64
N ARG A 141 -3.43 -7.91 13.96
CA ARG A 141 -3.20 -6.48 14.23
C ARG A 141 -3.50 -5.62 13.01
N LEU A 142 -3.10 -6.06 11.82
CA LEU A 142 -3.41 -5.38 10.57
C LEU A 142 -4.93 -5.30 10.36
N GLY A 143 -5.65 -6.40 10.59
CA GLY A 143 -7.11 -6.44 10.53
C GLY A 143 -7.77 -5.45 11.50
N ASP A 144 -7.30 -5.39 12.74
CA ASP A 144 -7.79 -4.44 13.75
C ASP A 144 -7.53 -2.97 13.33
N MET A 145 -6.38 -2.67 12.74
CA MET A 145 -6.07 -1.32 12.23
C MET A 145 -6.96 -0.93 11.05
N ILE A 146 -7.21 -1.84 10.09
CA ILE A 146 -8.10 -1.58 8.95
C ILE A 146 -9.55 -1.40 9.42
N ALA A 147 -10.00 -2.24 10.36
CA ALA A 147 -11.32 -2.10 10.98
C ALA A 147 -11.47 -0.74 11.68
N ALA A 148 -10.47 -0.35 12.48
CA ALA A 148 -10.41 0.96 13.12
C ALA A 148 -10.43 2.11 12.10
N LEU A 149 -9.65 2.01 11.01
CA LEU A 149 -9.66 3.00 9.94
C LEU A 149 -11.07 3.17 9.37
N ASN A 150 -11.74 2.07 9.04
CA ASN A 150 -13.10 2.10 8.51
C ASN A 150 -14.08 2.86 9.42
N THR A 151 -13.98 2.67 10.75
CA THR A 151 -14.83 3.41 11.68
C THR A 151 -14.57 4.92 11.69
N MET A 152 -13.35 5.33 11.36
CA MET A 152 -12.93 6.73 11.35
C MET A 152 -13.11 7.40 9.99
N LEU A 153 -13.42 6.69 8.91
CA LEU A 153 -13.64 7.30 7.59
C LEU A 153 -15.00 8.01 7.47
N PRO A 154 -15.07 9.17 6.77
CA PRO A 154 -16.33 9.87 6.48
C PRO A 154 -17.43 8.92 5.99
N ARG A 155 -18.59 8.98 6.63
CA ARG A 155 -19.73 8.12 6.25
C ARG A 155 -20.60 8.83 5.20
N PRO A 156 -20.99 8.17 4.10
CA PRO A 156 -21.88 8.76 3.09
C PRO A 156 -23.22 9.28 3.65
N SER A 157 -23.75 8.56 4.63
CA SER A 157 -24.98 8.90 5.36
C SER A 157 -24.70 9.63 6.69
N GLY A 158 -23.45 10.05 6.91
CA GLY A 158 -23.04 10.72 8.14
C GLY A 158 -23.61 12.15 8.22
N VAL A 159 -23.96 12.56 9.43
CA VAL A 159 -24.54 13.89 9.68
C VAL A 159 -23.52 14.91 10.16
N SER A 160 -22.32 14.47 10.56
CA SER A 160 -21.28 15.35 11.11
C SER A 160 -20.67 16.24 10.01
N HIS A 161 -20.09 17.37 10.42
CA HIS A 161 -19.35 18.24 9.48
C HIS A 161 -18.21 17.47 8.79
N PHE A 162 -17.50 16.61 9.53
CA PHE A 162 -16.42 15.80 8.98
C PHE A 162 -16.91 14.82 7.91
N ASP A 163 -18.12 14.26 8.07
CA ASP A 163 -18.72 13.36 7.08
C ASP A 163 -19.18 14.12 5.83
N LYS A 164 -19.78 15.31 5.99
CA LYS A 164 -20.30 16.09 4.84
C LYS A 164 -19.18 16.79 4.06
N ASN A 165 -18.21 17.34 4.79
CA ASN A 165 -17.12 18.17 4.28
C ASN A 165 -15.80 17.65 4.87
N PRO A 166 -15.31 16.48 4.44
CA PRO A 166 -14.04 15.98 4.93
C PRO A 166 -12.88 16.92 4.56
N PRO A 167 -11.87 17.08 5.43
CA PRO A 167 -10.70 17.90 5.13
C PRO A 167 -10.01 17.45 3.84
N SER A 168 -9.61 18.39 2.98
CA SER A 168 -8.96 18.10 1.68
C SER A 168 -7.70 17.26 1.80
N ALA A 169 -6.96 17.39 2.91
CA ALA A 169 -5.79 16.58 3.22
C ALA A 169 -6.08 15.06 3.26
N LEU A 170 -7.33 14.64 3.50
CA LEU A 170 -7.67 13.22 3.70
C LEU A 170 -7.40 12.37 2.45
N VAL A 171 -7.65 12.91 1.25
CA VAL A 171 -7.37 12.19 -0.01
C VAL A 171 -5.87 11.99 -0.18
N ASP A 172 -5.08 13.05 0.03
CA ASP A 172 -3.61 12.96 -0.07
C ASP A 172 -3.03 12.01 0.98
N MET A 173 -3.57 12.04 2.21
CA MET A 173 -3.22 11.11 3.27
C MET A 173 -3.45 9.66 2.86
N LEU A 174 -4.59 9.34 2.27
CA LEU A 174 -4.92 7.99 1.81
C LEU A 174 -4.02 7.57 0.64
N ARG A 175 -3.75 8.47 -0.32
CA ARG A 175 -2.89 8.19 -1.48
C ARG A 175 -1.46 7.86 -1.07
N GLN A 176 -0.91 8.59 -0.10
CA GLN A 176 0.48 8.42 0.37
C GLN A 176 0.60 7.46 1.57
N SER A 177 -0.45 6.69 1.87
CA SER A 177 -0.49 5.81 3.04
C SER A 177 0.13 4.44 2.73
N PRO A 178 1.13 3.99 3.52
CA PRO A 178 1.59 2.61 3.51
C PRO A 178 0.47 1.59 3.77
N LEU A 179 -0.47 1.89 4.67
CA LEU A 179 -1.60 1.00 4.97
C LEU A 179 -2.54 0.87 3.76
N PHE A 180 -2.85 1.96 3.06
CA PHE A 180 -3.70 1.92 1.87
C PHE A 180 -3.02 1.16 0.72
N ILE A 181 -1.72 1.40 0.51
CA ILE A 181 -0.91 0.64 -0.46
C ILE A 181 -0.86 -0.85 -0.11
N ARG A 182 -0.77 -1.19 1.18
CA ARG A 182 -0.86 -2.57 1.66
C ARG A 182 -2.20 -3.20 1.30
N MET A 183 -3.31 -2.50 1.52
CA MET A 183 -4.65 -2.98 1.15
C MET A 183 -4.77 -3.22 -0.37
N ALA A 184 -4.31 -2.28 -1.18
CA ALA A 184 -4.31 -2.42 -2.63
C ALA A 184 -3.44 -3.59 -3.11
N THR A 185 -2.26 -3.75 -2.50
CA THR A 185 -1.34 -4.87 -2.78
C THR A 185 -1.99 -6.21 -2.43
N MET A 186 -2.71 -6.30 -1.32
CA MET A 186 -3.46 -7.50 -0.97
C MET A 186 -4.51 -7.86 -2.03
N VAL A 187 -5.29 -6.89 -2.51
CA VAL A 187 -6.27 -7.13 -3.57
C VAL A 187 -5.57 -7.56 -4.88
N ARG A 188 -4.48 -6.87 -5.25
CA ARG A 188 -3.69 -7.16 -6.45
C ARG A 188 -3.10 -8.56 -6.47
N GLN A 189 -2.63 -9.05 -5.32
CA GLN A 189 -1.99 -10.36 -5.17
C GLN A 189 -2.96 -11.45 -4.70
N GLY A 190 -4.22 -11.11 -4.46
CA GLY A 190 -5.21 -12.00 -3.88
C GLY A 190 -5.55 -13.17 -4.81
N THR A 191 -5.40 -14.40 -4.32
CA THR A 191 -5.93 -15.61 -4.99
C THR A 191 -7.17 -16.10 -4.25
N THR A 192 -8.01 -16.91 -4.89
CA THR A 192 -9.21 -17.46 -4.25
C THR A 192 -8.90 -18.28 -3.00
N GLN A 193 -7.80 -19.03 -3.01
CA GLN A 193 -7.30 -19.77 -1.86
C GLN A 193 -6.84 -18.83 -0.74
N ASP A 194 -6.11 -17.78 -1.09
CA ASP A 194 -5.62 -16.81 -0.12
C ASP A 194 -6.76 -16.05 0.57
N LEU A 195 -7.79 -15.67 -0.19
CA LEU A 195 -9.00 -15.06 0.34
C LEU A 195 -9.76 -15.99 1.30
N ALA A 196 -9.80 -17.29 1.01
CA ALA A 196 -10.43 -18.27 1.89
C ALA A 196 -9.66 -18.41 3.21
N LEU A 197 -8.32 -18.38 3.17
CA LEU A 197 -7.47 -18.48 4.36
C LEU A 197 -7.51 -17.20 5.22
N ARG A 198 -7.59 -16.03 4.59
CA ARG A 198 -7.51 -14.71 5.25
C ARG A 198 -8.83 -13.94 5.23
N GLN A 199 -9.95 -14.68 5.25
CA GLN A 199 -11.30 -14.11 5.04
C GLN A 199 -11.58 -12.90 5.95
N ALA A 200 -11.27 -13.00 7.24
CA ALA A 200 -11.55 -11.93 8.20
C ALA A 200 -10.82 -10.62 7.87
N LEU A 201 -9.58 -10.72 7.37
CA LEU A 201 -8.78 -9.56 6.99
C LEU A 201 -9.31 -8.93 5.69
N TYR A 202 -9.60 -9.73 4.67
CA TYR A 202 -10.18 -9.23 3.41
C TYR A 202 -11.55 -8.58 3.62
N GLU A 203 -12.38 -9.08 4.54
CA GLU A 203 -13.65 -8.42 4.86
C GLU A 203 -13.44 -7.00 5.43
N GLN A 204 -12.38 -6.76 6.20
CA GLN A 204 -12.06 -5.39 6.64
C GLN A 204 -11.61 -4.52 5.46
N VAL A 205 -10.79 -5.07 4.55
CA VAL A 205 -10.37 -4.37 3.32
C VAL A 205 -11.58 -3.98 2.48
N PHE A 206 -12.48 -4.93 2.20
CA PHE A 206 -13.69 -4.68 1.42
C PHE A 206 -14.62 -3.67 2.08
N ALA A 207 -14.76 -3.70 3.40
CA ALA A 207 -15.59 -2.74 4.13
C ALA A 207 -15.04 -1.30 4.06
N VAL A 208 -13.71 -1.12 4.03
CA VAL A 208 -13.11 0.20 3.76
C VAL A 208 -13.40 0.64 2.33
N ILE A 209 -13.17 -0.23 1.34
CA ILE A 209 -13.42 0.08 -0.07
C ILE A 209 -14.88 0.49 -0.30
N GLU A 210 -15.83 -0.25 0.31
CA GLU A 210 -17.25 0.06 0.27
C GLU A 210 -17.56 1.46 0.84
N THR A 211 -16.89 1.85 1.92
CA THR A 211 -17.03 3.18 2.52
C THR A 211 -16.45 4.27 1.63
N LEU A 212 -15.27 4.03 1.03
CA LEU A 212 -14.63 4.99 0.13
C LEU A 212 -15.46 5.22 -1.13
N GLN A 213 -15.94 4.16 -1.79
CA GLN A 213 -16.73 4.27 -3.02
C GLN A 213 -18.11 4.91 -2.80
N GLY A 214 -18.69 4.74 -1.61
CA GLY A 214 -19.99 5.33 -1.28
C GLY A 214 -19.92 6.83 -1.02
N HIS A 215 -18.72 7.41 -0.83
CA HIS A 215 -18.55 8.79 -0.42
C HIS A 215 -18.02 9.65 -1.58
N ASN A 216 -18.77 10.69 -1.98
CA ASN A 216 -18.46 11.51 -3.15
C ASN A 216 -17.02 12.06 -3.15
N ALA A 217 -16.52 12.55 -2.01
CA ALA A 217 -15.17 13.11 -1.92
C ALA A 217 -14.04 12.06 -1.91
N LEU A 218 -14.35 10.77 -1.73
CA LEU A 218 -13.35 9.69 -1.56
C LEU A 218 -13.43 8.64 -2.67
N ALA A 219 -14.48 8.64 -3.48
CA ALA A 219 -14.71 7.65 -4.52
C ALA A 219 -13.55 7.56 -5.53
N ASP A 220 -12.88 8.68 -5.81
CA ASP A 220 -11.72 8.76 -6.72
C ASP A 220 -10.49 7.98 -6.23
N LEU A 221 -10.44 7.60 -4.95
CA LEU A 221 -9.38 6.72 -4.43
C LEU A 221 -9.55 5.28 -4.90
N VAL A 222 -10.78 4.88 -5.24
CA VAL A 222 -11.11 3.52 -5.72
C VAL A 222 -11.10 3.47 -7.25
N HIS A 223 -11.56 4.55 -7.89
CA HIS A 223 -11.74 4.64 -9.34
C HIS A 223 -10.54 5.22 -10.08
N GLY A 224 -9.76 6.10 -9.44
CA GLY A 224 -8.56 6.68 -10.01
C GLY A 224 -7.36 5.75 -9.90
N ASP A 225 -6.30 6.12 -10.62
CA ASP A 225 -5.05 5.37 -10.60
C ASP A 225 -4.45 5.35 -9.20
N LEU A 226 -4.03 4.15 -8.80
CA LEU A 226 -3.28 3.93 -7.58
C LEU A 226 -1.84 4.35 -7.83
N ARG A 227 -1.26 5.14 -6.95
CA ARG A 227 0.14 5.57 -7.06
C ARG A 227 0.95 4.93 -5.96
N THR A 228 2.11 4.39 -6.30
CA THR A 228 3.13 4.03 -5.32
C THR A 228 4.09 5.20 -5.16
N TYR A 229 4.61 5.35 -3.95
CA TYR A 229 5.52 6.41 -3.58
C TYR A 229 6.77 5.77 -2.96
N PRO A 230 7.96 6.33 -3.16
CA PRO A 230 9.11 5.90 -2.40
C PRO A 230 8.96 6.30 -0.93
N THR A 231 9.73 5.67 -0.03
CA THR A 231 9.54 5.78 1.44
C THR A 231 9.63 7.23 1.95
N GLU A 232 10.50 8.02 1.38
CA GLU A 232 10.69 9.45 1.67
C GLU A 232 9.50 10.32 1.25
N SER A 233 8.65 9.81 0.34
CA SER A 233 7.44 10.48 -0.15
C SER A 233 6.15 9.87 0.41
N MET A 234 6.27 8.92 1.35
CA MET A 234 5.13 8.38 2.09
C MET A 234 4.67 9.36 3.17
N LEU A 235 3.43 9.16 3.62
CA LEU A 235 2.68 10.09 4.48
C LEU A 235 3.47 10.56 5.71
N PHE A 236 4.14 9.66 6.43
CA PHE A 236 4.92 10.04 7.61
C PHE A 236 6.06 11.00 7.24
N SER A 237 6.85 10.67 6.22
CA SER A 237 7.97 11.49 5.74
C SER A 237 7.49 12.85 5.23
N MET A 238 6.43 12.88 4.42
CA MET A 238 5.84 14.14 3.92
C MET A 238 5.35 15.05 5.05
N THR A 239 4.81 14.48 6.13
CA THR A 239 4.26 15.26 7.24
C THR A 239 5.27 15.58 8.35
N MET A 240 6.37 14.83 8.50
CA MET A 240 7.36 15.06 9.55
C MET A 240 8.69 15.62 9.03
N HIS A 241 9.02 15.39 7.76
CA HIS A 241 10.28 15.77 7.11
C HIS A 241 10.05 16.31 5.68
N PRO A 242 9.30 17.42 5.51
CA PRO A 242 8.90 17.91 4.18
C PRO A 242 10.07 18.39 3.30
N SER A 243 11.21 18.74 3.90
CA SER A 243 12.37 19.32 3.20
C SER A 243 13.12 18.36 2.26
N GLY A 244 12.77 17.08 2.24
CA GLY A 244 13.36 16.06 1.35
C GLY A 244 12.52 15.74 0.10
N ALA A 245 11.38 16.40 -0.10
CA ALA A 245 10.45 16.09 -1.18
C ALA A 245 10.93 16.62 -2.54
N GLN A 246 11.81 15.88 -3.22
CA GLN A 246 11.88 15.99 -4.69
C GLN A 246 10.58 15.43 -5.26
N ALA A 247 10.12 15.92 -6.42
CA ALA A 247 8.90 15.41 -7.05
C ALA A 247 9.00 13.88 -7.20
N PRO A 248 8.19 13.09 -6.47
CA PRO A 248 8.41 11.65 -6.43
C PRO A 248 8.18 11.06 -7.81
N GLU A 249 9.07 10.16 -8.23
CA GLU A 249 8.74 9.21 -9.28
C GLU A 249 7.58 8.35 -8.77
N THR A 250 6.36 8.71 -9.15
CA THR A 250 5.17 7.94 -8.81
C THR A 250 4.91 6.91 -9.88
N PHE A 251 4.86 5.64 -9.53
CA PHE A 251 4.41 4.61 -10.46
C PHE A 251 2.90 4.52 -10.37
N ALA A 252 2.22 4.81 -11.49
CA ALA A 252 0.80 4.56 -11.61
C ALA A 252 0.58 3.04 -11.75
N SER A 253 -0.33 2.51 -10.96
CA SER A 253 -0.86 1.17 -11.05
C SER A 253 -2.36 1.24 -11.30
N ARG A 254 -2.91 0.15 -11.83
CA ARG A 254 -4.32 0.09 -12.23
C ARG A 254 -5.22 0.46 -11.03
N PRO A 255 -6.36 1.13 -11.27
CA PRO A 255 -7.29 1.49 -10.20
C PRO A 255 -7.71 0.30 -9.34
N LEU A 256 -7.98 0.54 -8.06
CA LEU A 256 -8.39 -0.52 -7.12
C LEU A 256 -9.67 -1.23 -7.60
N ARG A 257 -10.59 -0.50 -8.25
CA ARG A 257 -11.78 -1.08 -8.86
C ARG A 257 -11.45 -2.15 -9.91
N VAL A 258 -10.41 -1.93 -10.71
CA VAL A 258 -10.00 -2.86 -11.75
C VAL A 258 -9.37 -4.10 -11.13
N LEU A 259 -8.54 -3.94 -10.10
CA LEU A 259 -7.97 -5.06 -9.35
C LEU A 259 -9.06 -5.94 -8.71
N LEU A 260 -10.16 -5.33 -8.24
CA LEU A 260 -11.32 -6.07 -7.71
C LEU A 260 -12.08 -6.84 -8.81
N GLN A 261 -12.15 -6.31 -10.03
CA GLN A 261 -12.76 -7.00 -11.17
C GLN A 261 -11.94 -8.23 -11.57
N ASP A 262 -10.61 -8.10 -11.58
CA ASP A 262 -9.70 -9.22 -11.85
C ASP A 262 -9.90 -10.32 -10.80
N LEU A 263 -9.92 -9.95 -9.51
CA LEU A 263 -10.18 -10.87 -8.41
C LEU A 263 -11.57 -11.53 -8.50
N ARG A 264 -12.58 -10.76 -8.94
CA ARG A 264 -13.95 -11.26 -9.14
C ARG A 264 -14.04 -12.29 -10.26
N SER A 265 -13.23 -12.17 -11.32
CA SER A 265 -13.25 -13.10 -12.46
C SER A 265 -12.91 -14.54 -12.02
N SER A 266 -11.98 -14.68 -11.09
CA SER A 266 -11.54 -15.97 -10.54
C SER A 266 -12.41 -16.46 -9.37
N ALA A 267 -13.10 -15.57 -8.66
CA ALA A 267 -13.93 -15.91 -7.50
C ALA A 267 -15.17 -16.77 -7.84
N ARG A 268 -15.62 -17.59 -6.87
CA ARG A 268 -16.82 -18.44 -6.97
C ARG A 268 -17.66 -18.36 -5.68
N GLY A 269 -18.91 -18.83 -5.73
CA GLY A 269 -19.76 -18.97 -4.55
C GLY A 269 -20.12 -17.65 -3.85
N SER A 270 -20.08 -17.65 -2.51
CA SER A 270 -20.39 -16.47 -1.69
C SER A 270 -19.42 -15.30 -1.92
N LEU A 271 -18.15 -15.60 -2.21
CA LEU A 271 -17.14 -14.57 -2.47
C LEU A 271 -17.42 -13.82 -3.77
N ALA A 272 -17.81 -14.52 -4.84
CA ALA A 272 -18.23 -13.89 -6.09
C ALA A 272 -19.40 -12.93 -5.86
N LYS A 273 -20.41 -13.34 -5.09
CA LYS A 273 -21.55 -12.49 -4.72
C LYS A 273 -21.13 -11.25 -3.93
N ARG A 274 -20.19 -11.39 -3.01
CA ARG A 274 -19.65 -10.28 -2.21
C ARG A 274 -18.92 -9.26 -3.07
N LEU A 275 -18.09 -9.72 -4.00
CA LEU A 275 -17.38 -8.87 -4.95
C LEU A 275 -18.33 -8.24 -5.99
N ASP A 276 -19.38 -8.95 -6.43
CA ASP A 276 -20.44 -8.36 -7.27
C ASP A 276 -21.15 -7.21 -6.57
N GLN A 277 -21.49 -7.38 -5.28
CA GLN A 277 -22.11 -6.34 -4.48
C GLN A 277 -21.19 -5.12 -4.34
N LEU A 278 -19.89 -5.35 -4.18
CA LEU A 278 -18.89 -4.29 -4.08
C LEU A 278 -18.71 -3.54 -5.42
N LEU A 279 -18.72 -4.25 -6.54
CA LEU A 279 -18.50 -3.71 -7.89
C LEU A 279 -19.75 -3.09 -8.53
N ALA A 280 -20.94 -3.36 -7.97
CA ALA A 280 -22.20 -2.83 -8.44
C ALA A 280 -22.15 -1.29 -8.53
N PRO A 281 -22.71 -0.69 -9.59
CA PRO A 281 -22.79 0.77 -9.68
C PRO A 281 -23.58 1.31 -8.48
N PRO A 282 -23.25 2.52 -8.00
CA PRO A 282 -24.02 3.17 -6.94
C PRO A 282 -25.45 3.39 -7.45
N SER A 283 -26.35 2.49 -7.09
CA SER A 283 -27.76 2.65 -7.39
C SER A 283 -28.28 3.82 -6.56
N ALA A 284 -29.00 4.73 -7.22
CA ALA A 284 -29.75 5.77 -6.55
C ALA A 284 -30.67 5.15 -5.48
N ALA A 285 -30.32 5.39 -4.22
CA ALA A 285 -31.11 5.19 -3.02
C ALA A 285 -31.60 3.76 -2.68
N SER A 286 -31.18 3.32 -1.50
CA SER A 286 -31.70 2.19 -0.72
C SER A 286 -33.23 2.15 -0.65
N ARG A 287 -33.79 0.93 -0.57
CA ARG A 287 -34.93 0.59 0.30
C ARG A 287 -35.07 -0.93 0.42
N THR A 288 -34.49 -1.49 1.48
CA THR A 288 -35.16 -2.48 2.35
C THR A 288 -34.29 -2.71 3.60
N PRO A 289 -34.81 -2.43 4.81
CA PRO A 289 -34.13 -2.83 6.03
C PRO A 289 -34.38 -4.32 6.26
N GLN A 290 -33.34 -5.16 6.20
CA GLN A 290 -33.49 -6.52 6.71
C GLN A 290 -33.43 -6.51 8.24
N ARG A 291 -34.49 -7.09 8.80
CA ARG A 291 -34.87 -7.20 10.20
C ARG A 291 -33.93 -8.16 10.96
N PRO A 292 -33.74 -7.98 12.29
CA PRO A 292 -32.85 -8.83 13.08
C PRO A 292 -33.45 -10.22 13.30
N LEU A 293 -32.65 -11.28 13.08
CA LEU A 293 -32.96 -12.63 13.54
C LEU A 293 -32.49 -12.78 14.99
N ALA A 294 -33.43 -13.17 15.84
CA ALA A 294 -33.26 -13.42 17.28
C ALA A 294 -32.66 -14.83 17.55
N PRO A 295 -32.24 -15.14 18.79
CA PRO A 295 -31.20 -16.11 19.09
C PRO A 295 -31.73 -17.53 19.31
N GLY A 296 -30.95 -18.52 18.84
CA GLY A 296 -31.13 -19.95 19.11
C GLY A 296 -30.22 -20.42 20.25
N ASN A 297 -30.81 -21.20 21.14
CA ASN A 297 -30.36 -21.57 22.47
C ASN A 297 -29.43 -22.80 22.46
N SER A 298 -28.46 -22.79 23.40
CA SER A 298 -27.92 -23.88 24.23
C SER A 298 -27.98 -25.34 23.75
N GLY A 299 -26.81 -25.99 23.69
CA GLY A 299 -26.66 -27.45 23.64
C GLY A 299 -25.27 -27.88 24.11
N SER A 300 -25.20 -28.43 25.31
CA SER A 300 -24.01 -28.89 26.04
C SER A 300 -23.53 -30.27 25.55
N GLY A 301 -22.22 -30.56 25.60
CA GLY A 301 -21.69 -31.89 25.24
C GLY A 301 -20.19 -32.07 25.46
N ARG A 302 -19.84 -32.57 26.64
CA ARG A 302 -18.52 -33.00 27.17
C ARG A 302 -18.01 -34.24 26.40
N SER A 303 -16.72 -34.44 26.08
CA SER A 303 -15.74 -35.21 26.89
C SER A 303 -14.41 -35.44 26.14
N THR A 304 -13.30 -35.49 26.88
CA THR A 304 -11.87 -35.78 26.58
C THR A 304 -11.55 -37.30 26.55
N PRO A 305 -10.28 -37.80 26.57
CA PRO A 305 -9.13 -37.71 25.63
C PRO A 305 -8.41 -39.08 25.36
N SER A 306 -7.40 -39.14 24.49
CA SER A 306 -6.29 -40.15 24.48
C SER A 306 -5.20 -39.67 23.49
N ARG A 307 -3.89 -39.48 23.77
CA ARG A 307 -2.78 -40.13 24.50
C ARG A 307 -1.80 -40.87 23.54
N GLY A 308 -0.55 -40.34 23.44
CA GLY A 308 0.70 -41.01 23.02
C GLY A 308 1.09 -40.88 21.53
N SER A 309 2.34 -40.64 21.10
CA SER A 309 3.65 -40.84 21.75
C SER A 309 4.80 -40.07 21.06
N ARG A 310 5.87 -39.77 21.82
CA ARG A 310 7.23 -39.35 21.36
C ARG A 310 8.06 -40.61 21.02
N PRO A 311 9.16 -40.54 20.23
CA PRO A 311 10.49 -40.32 20.82
C PRO A 311 11.46 -39.44 19.97
N GLU A 312 12.50 -38.94 20.62
CA GLU A 312 13.75 -38.36 20.04
C GLU A 312 14.91 -39.38 20.24
N PRO A 313 16.22 -39.19 19.87
CA PRO A 313 16.91 -37.97 19.42
C PRO A 313 18.02 -38.09 18.31
N SER A 314 18.47 -36.91 17.86
CA SER A 314 19.80 -36.44 17.38
C SER A 314 20.86 -37.36 16.71
N GLY A 315 21.38 -36.89 15.57
CA GLY A 315 22.71 -37.19 15.03
C GLY A 315 23.24 -36.02 14.18
N THR A 316 24.47 -35.57 14.44
CA THR A 316 25.10 -34.34 13.95
C THR A 316 26.09 -34.60 12.80
N SER A 317 26.23 -33.60 11.91
CA SER A 317 27.41 -33.24 11.09
C SER A 317 27.42 -33.68 9.62
N GLY A 318 27.28 -32.68 8.74
CA GLY A 318 27.54 -32.76 7.30
C GLY A 318 27.36 -31.38 6.67
N SER A 319 28.44 -30.60 6.62
CA SER A 319 28.50 -29.25 6.08
C SER A 319 28.21 -29.22 4.57
N SER A 320 27.08 -28.61 4.19
CA SER A 320 26.91 -27.95 2.90
C SER A 320 25.95 -26.79 3.10
N LEU A 321 26.34 -25.57 2.71
CA LEU A 321 25.52 -24.38 2.87
C LEU A 321 24.16 -24.62 2.20
N ALA A 322 23.09 -24.51 2.98
CA ALA A 322 21.73 -24.54 2.46
C ALA A 322 21.54 -23.35 1.50
N PRO A 323 20.94 -23.54 0.30
CA PRO A 323 20.65 -22.42 -0.58
C PRO A 323 19.63 -21.52 0.14
N ASN A 324 19.89 -20.21 0.16
CA ASN A 324 18.91 -19.21 0.57
C ASN A 324 17.58 -19.50 -0.13
N GLY A 325 16.43 -19.27 0.53
CA GLY A 325 15.11 -19.50 -0.05
C GLY A 325 14.89 -18.76 -1.39
N SER A 326 15.62 -17.67 -1.62
CA SER A 326 15.68 -16.93 -2.89
C SER A 326 16.27 -17.74 -4.05
N ASP A 327 17.28 -18.58 -3.78
CA ASP A 327 18.00 -19.37 -4.76
C ASP A 327 17.17 -20.57 -5.22
N ARG A 328 16.36 -21.13 -4.30
CA ARG A 328 15.39 -22.18 -4.61
C ARG A 328 14.24 -21.65 -5.47
N TYR A 329 13.67 -20.50 -5.12
CA TYR A 329 12.58 -19.89 -5.89
C TYR A 329 13.05 -19.51 -7.30
N HIS A 330 14.22 -18.88 -7.41
CA HIS A 330 14.81 -18.57 -8.71
C HIS A 330 14.98 -19.83 -9.55
N ARG A 331 15.52 -20.93 -8.99
CA ARG A 331 15.69 -22.19 -9.73
C ARG A 331 14.37 -22.81 -10.19
N GLU A 332 13.29 -22.63 -9.44
CA GLU A 332 11.95 -23.16 -9.80
C GLU A 332 11.19 -22.24 -10.78
N HIS A 333 11.54 -20.94 -10.88
CA HIS A 333 10.80 -19.92 -11.63
C HIS A 333 11.65 -19.08 -12.60
N CYS A 334 12.90 -19.46 -12.87
CA CYS A 334 13.81 -18.69 -13.74
C CYS A 334 13.37 -18.71 -15.21
N VAL A 335 12.58 -19.70 -15.64
CA VAL A 335 11.98 -19.77 -16.97
C VAL A 335 10.49 -20.03 -16.85
N GLU A 336 9.66 -19.15 -17.41
CA GLU A 336 8.21 -19.28 -17.44
C GLU A 336 7.64 -19.21 -18.86
N VAL A 337 6.57 -19.97 -19.09
CA VAL A 337 5.79 -19.91 -20.34
C VAL A 337 4.65 -18.91 -20.16
N LEU A 338 4.47 -18.01 -21.12
CA LEU A 338 3.34 -17.08 -21.17
C LEU A 338 2.44 -17.40 -22.35
N ASP A 339 1.14 -17.14 -22.20
CA ASP A 339 0.19 -17.15 -23.31
C ASP A 339 0.62 -16.14 -24.38
N ASP A 340 0.47 -16.52 -25.66
CA ASP A 340 0.97 -15.73 -26.79
C ASP A 340 0.41 -14.31 -26.78
N ASP A 341 -0.88 -14.13 -26.51
CA ASP A 341 -1.52 -12.80 -26.50
C ASP A 341 -0.90 -11.86 -25.44
N VAL A 342 -0.62 -12.40 -24.26
CA VAL A 342 -0.01 -11.65 -23.14
C VAL A 342 1.47 -11.38 -23.41
N PHE A 343 2.18 -12.35 -23.98
CA PHE A 343 3.58 -12.20 -24.31
C PHE A 343 3.78 -11.10 -25.37
N MET A 344 2.90 -11.06 -26.37
CA MET A 344 3.00 -10.20 -27.53
C MET A 344 2.69 -8.73 -27.24
N GLU A 345 2.03 -8.45 -26.11
CA GLU A 345 1.81 -7.09 -25.65
C GLU A 345 3.16 -6.35 -25.49
N HIS A 346 3.29 -5.22 -26.17
CA HIS A 346 4.51 -4.38 -26.19
C HIS A 346 5.79 -5.08 -26.69
N PHE A 347 5.69 -6.19 -27.45
CA PHE A 347 6.87 -6.85 -28.01
C PHE A 347 7.41 -6.07 -29.23
N PRO A 348 8.64 -5.54 -29.21
CA PRO A 348 9.13 -4.61 -30.22
C PRO A 348 9.30 -5.24 -31.61
N PHE A 349 9.37 -6.58 -31.70
CA PHE A 349 9.54 -7.29 -32.96
C PHE A 349 8.23 -7.78 -33.59
N LEU A 350 7.07 -7.28 -33.17
CA LEU A 350 5.74 -7.72 -33.63
C LEU A 350 5.59 -7.81 -35.16
N GLU A 351 6.18 -6.87 -35.90
CA GLU A 351 6.08 -6.83 -37.36
C GLU A 351 6.99 -7.86 -38.03
N VAL A 352 8.24 -7.97 -37.58
CA VAL A 352 9.19 -9.01 -38.01
C VAL A 352 8.63 -10.40 -37.70
N GLN A 353 8.02 -10.57 -36.52
CA GLN A 353 7.44 -11.83 -36.07
C GLN A 353 6.20 -12.26 -36.87
N ARG A 354 5.39 -11.30 -37.35
CA ARG A 354 4.28 -11.54 -38.27
C ARG A 354 4.76 -12.00 -39.64
N MET A 355 5.91 -11.51 -40.10
CA MET A 355 6.51 -11.93 -41.38
C MET A 355 7.19 -13.31 -41.31
N GLN A 356 7.60 -13.79 -40.14
CA GLN A 356 8.24 -15.10 -39.92
C GLN A 356 7.27 -16.30 -39.87
N GLN A 357 6.04 -16.17 -40.37
CA GLN A 357 5.04 -17.26 -40.40
C GLN A 357 5.31 -18.33 -41.48
N GLY A 358 6.50 -18.34 -42.10
CA GLY A 358 6.92 -19.33 -43.08
C GLY A 358 7.30 -20.69 -42.47
N ARG A 359 7.55 -21.69 -43.32
CA ARG A 359 8.09 -22.99 -42.86
C ARG A 359 9.48 -22.81 -42.25
N SER A 360 9.60 -23.02 -40.94
CA SER A 360 10.88 -22.99 -40.23
C SER A 360 11.87 -24.01 -40.80
N ARG A 361 13.17 -23.65 -40.89
CA ARG A 361 14.23 -24.57 -41.34
C ARG A 361 14.25 -25.86 -40.50
N PRO A 362 14.49 -27.04 -41.11
CA PRO A 362 14.62 -28.30 -40.39
C PRO A 362 15.68 -28.21 -39.28
N GLY A 363 15.32 -28.58 -38.06
CA GLY A 363 16.24 -28.56 -36.91
C GLY A 363 16.24 -27.27 -36.08
N ARG A 364 15.73 -26.13 -36.60
CA ARG A 364 15.61 -24.87 -35.83
C ARG A 364 14.78 -25.07 -34.57
N MET A 365 13.59 -25.65 -34.72
CA MET A 365 12.68 -25.88 -33.58
C MET A 365 13.32 -26.78 -32.50
N LYS A 366 14.04 -27.83 -32.92
CA LYS A 366 14.77 -28.70 -32.00
C LYS A 366 15.86 -27.94 -31.24
N ARG A 367 16.55 -26.99 -31.90
CA ARG A 367 17.54 -26.14 -31.27
C ARG A 367 16.88 -25.21 -30.24
N LEU A 368 15.81 -24.52 -30.59
CA LEU A 368 15.09 -23.61 -29.68
C LEU A 368 14.60 -24.31 -28.41
N ILE A 369 13.96 -25.47 -28.57
CA ILE A 369 13.49 -26.28 -27.42
C ILE A 369 14.67 -26.71 -26.53
N ARG A 370 15.81 -27.07 -27.14
CA ARG A 370 17.02 -27.41 -26.38
C ARG A 370 17.55 -26.21 -25.60
N GLU A 371 17.61 -25.02 -26.20
CA GLU A 371 18.03 -23.79 -25.50
C GLU A 371 17.11 -23.48 -24.32
N ILE A 372 15.79 -23.57 -24.50
CA ILE A 372 14.81 -23.38 -23.42
C ILE A 372 15.08 -24.35 -22.25
N GLY A 373 15.36 -25.62 -22.55
CA GLY A 373 15.71 -26.61 -21.52
C GLY A 373 17.06 -26.36 -20.82
N VAL A 374 18.02 -25.74 -21.52
CA VAL A 374 19.28 -25.31 -20.90
C VAL A 374 19.05 -24.09 -20.02
N LEU A 375 18.28 -23.12 -20.49
CA LEU A 375 17.93 -21.92 -19.72
C LEU A 375 17.21 -22.29 -18.41
N SER A 376 16.28 -23.25 -18.43
CA SER A 376 15.55 -23.66 -17.23
C SER A 376 16.40 -24.37 -16.18
N SER A 377 17.59 -24.84 -16.54
CA SER A 377 18.47 -25.61 -15.63
C SER A 377 19.77 -24.89 -15.25
N SER A 378 20.15 -23.82 -15.97
CA SER A 378 21.49 -23.21 -15.84
C SER A 378 21.50 -21.67 -15.77
N LEU A 379 20.33 -21.02 -15.70
CA LEU A 379 20.27 -19.56 -15.54
C LEU A 379 20.86 -19.13 -14.18
N PRO A 380 21.80 -18.16 -14.18
CA PRO A 380 22.29 -17.56 -12.94
C PRO A 380 21.19 -16.87 -12.12
N PRO A 381 21.30 -16.84 -10.78
CA PRO A 381 20.41 -16.06 -9.93
C PRO A 381 20.37 -14.59 -10.35
N GLY A 382 19.16 -14.00 -10.38
CA GLY A 382 18.95 -12.62 -10.82
C GLY A 382 18.65 -12.46 -12.31
N ILE A 383 18.57 -13.56 -13.08
CA ILE A 383 18.13 -13.55 -14.48
C ILE A 383 16.86 -14.36 -14.62
N TRP A 384 15.81 -13.77 -15.18
CA TRP A 384 14.53 -14.43 -15.46
C TRP A 384 14.21 -14.36 -16.94
N VAL A 385 13.66 -15.44 -17.48
CA VAL A 385 13.31 -15.55 -18.89
C VAL A 385 11.85 -15.98 -19.01
N LYS A 386 11.10 -15.30 -19.87
CA LYS A 386 9.76 -15.72 -20.27
C LYS A 386 9.76 -15.96 -21.76
N HIS A 387 9.06 -16.99 -22.22
CA HIS A 387 8.85 -17.23 -23.64
C HIS A 387 7.37 -17.47 -23.95
N ALA A 388 6.98 -17.17 -25.19
CA ALA A 388 5.62 -17.42 -25.67
C ALA A 388 5.35 -18.93 -25.83
N ALA A 389 4.14 -19.37 -25.51
CA ALA A 389 3.72 -20.78 -25.56
C ALA A 389 3.75 -21.37 -26.98
N GLY A 390 3.24 -20.63 -27.97
CA GLY A 390 3.22 -21.01 -29.37
C GLY A 390 4.47 -20.55 -30.15
N ARG A 391 5.34 -19.74 -29.54
CA ARG A 391 6.49 -19.10 -30.19
C ARG A 391 7.77 -19.23 -29.34
N PRO A 392 8.44 -20.39 -29.38
CA PRO A 392 9.68 -20.64 -28.62
C PRO A 392 10.90 -19.88 -29.18
N ASP A 393 10.70 -19.04 -30.19
CA ASP A 393 11.68 -18.14 -30.79
C ASP A 393 11.65 -16.71 -30.22
N ALA A 394 10.68 -16.39 -29.38
CA ALA A 394 10.54 -15.06 -28.77
C ALA A 394 10.68 -15.14 -27.24
N PHE A 395 11.52 -14.26 -26.68
CA PHE A 395 11.82 -14.20 -25.25
C PHE A 395 11.70 -12.78 -24.69
N LYS A 396 11.25 -12.68 -23.43
CA LYS A 396 11.37 -11.51 -22.56
C LYS A 396 12.30 -11.88 -21.42
N VAL A 397 13.40 -11.16 -21.27
CA VAL A 397 14.44 -11.43 -20.28
C VAL A 397 14.52 -10.27 -19.30
N LEU A 398 14.50 -10.58 -18.02
CA LEU A 398 14.66 -9.63 -16.93
C LEU A 398 16.01 -9.89 -16.25
N ILE A 399 16.82 -8.87 -16.08
CA ILE A 399 18.11 -8.96 -15.40
C ILE A 399 18.13 -7.98 -14.23
N GLU A 400 18.37 -8.50 -13.02
CA GLU A 400 18.69 -7.69 -11.84
C GLU A 400 20.14 -7.22 -11.92
N GLY A 401 20.37 -5.94 -11.63
CA GLY A 401 21.70 -5.37 -11.63
C GLY A 401 22.58 -5.97 -10.53
N PRO A 402 23.83 -6.38 -10.84
CA PRO A 402 24.71 -6.99 -9.85
C PRO A 402 24.99 -6.07 -8.66
N ARG A 403 25.14 -6.68 -7.47
CA ARG A 403 25.59 -5.98 -6.25
C ARG A 403 26.95 -5.34 -6.46
N ASP A 404 27.21 -4.26 -5.75
CA ASP A 404 28.47 -3.51 -5.81
C ASP A 404 28.75 -2.91 -7.20
N THR A 405 27.70 -2.72 -8.02
CA THR A 405 27.77 -2.00 -9.29
C THR A 405 26.80 -0.82 -9.31
N PRO A 406 27.00 0.20 -10.17
CA PRO A 406 26.03 1.29 -10.32
C PRO A 406 24.64 0.83 -10.79
N TYR A 407 24.51 -0.43 -11.21
CA TYR A 407 23.26 -1.05 -11.63
C TYR A 407 22.52 -1.75 -10.48
N GLU A 408 23.12 -1.83 -9.29
CA GLU A 408 22.54 -2.52 -8.13
C GLU A 408 21.11 -2.02 -7.84
N PHE A 409 20.20 -2.95 -7.52
CA PHE A 409 18.76 -2.73 -7.35
C PHE A 409 18.01 -2.30 -8.62
N GLY A 410 18.71 -2.12 -9.75
CA GLY A 410 18.14 -1.92 -11.07
C GLY A 410 17.57 -3.21 -11.64
N VAL A 411 16.50 -3.08 -12.43
CA VAL A 411 15.90 -4.18 -13.17
C VAL A 411 15.79 -3.79 -14.64
N TYR A 412 16.36 -4.61 -15.51
CA TYR A 412 16.52 -4.33 -16.93
C TYR A 412 15.76 -5.37 -17.75
N GLU A 413 14.80 -4.90 -18.56
CA GLU A 413 14.01 -5.76 -19.46
C GLU A 413 14.61 -5.75 -20.86
N PHE A 414 14.75 -6.95 -21.42
CA PHE A 414 15.24 -7.20 -22.77
C PHE A 414 14.26 -8.07 -23.53
N HIS A 415 13.97 -7.69 -24.76
CA HIS A 415 13.22 -8.49 -25.71
C HIS A 415 14.19 -9.17 -26.66
N ILE A 416 14.05 -10.47 -26.85
CA ILE A 416 14.91 -11.25 -27.75
C ILE A 416 14.03 -11.98 -28.77
N LEU A 417 14.39 -11.87 -30.05
CA LEU A 417 13.78 -12.64 -31.13
C LEU A 417 14.86 -13.43 -31.88
N CYS A 418 14.71 -14.76 -31.89
CA CYS A 418 15.52 -15.65 -32.71
C CYS A 418 14.99 -15.64 -34.15
N PRO A 419 15.76 -15.17 -35.15
CA PRO A 419 15.29 -15.14 -36.54
C PRO A 419 15.13 -16.54 -37.14
N ASP A 420 14.59 -16.64 -38.36
CA ASP A 420 14.39 -17.90 -39.07
C ASP A 420 15.72 -18.63 -39.39
N GLU A 421 16.83 -17.89 -39.44
CA GLU A 421 18.16 -18.43 -39.62
C GLU A 421 18.85 -18.83 -38.31
N TYR A 422 18.21 -18.66 -37.14
CA TYR A 422 18.77 -19.12 -35.87
C TYR A 422 19.00 -20.65 -35.89
N PRO A 423 20.16 -21.18 -35.42
CA PRO A 423 21.26 -20.51 -34.70
C PRO A 423 22.41 -19.98 -35.59
N GLN A 424 22.28 -20.02 -36.92
CA GLN A 424 23.32 -19.57 -37.85
C GLN A 424 23.47 -18.04 -37.83
N LYS A 425 22.37 -17.34 -37.56
CA LYS A 425 22.34 -15.90 -37.27
C LYS A 425 22.06 -15.69 -35.78
N PRO A 426 22.75 -14.75 -35.10
CA PRO A 426 22.49 -14.44 -33.70
C PRO A 426 21.05 -13.94 -33.50
N PRO A 427 20.52 -14.08 -32.27
CA PRO A 427 19.22 -13.52 -31.95
C PRO A 427 19.28 -11.99 -31.97
N ALA A 428 18.17 -11.36 -32.37
CA ALA A 428 18.00 -9.92 -32.24
C ALA A 428 17.60 -9.60 -30.80
N MET A 429 18.23 -8.59 -30.20
CA MET A 429 17.97 -8.19 -28.82
C MET A 429 17.71 -6.70 -28.78
N VAL A 430 16.62 -6.32 -28.12
CA VAL A 430 16.27 -4.93 -27.86
C VAL A 430 16.03 -4.77 -26.37
N TRP A 431 16.78 -3.89 -25.72
CA TRP A 431 16.45 -3.51 -24.34
C TRP A 431 15.29 -2.52 -24.37
N SER A 432 14.37 -2.64 -23.41
CA SER A 432 13.22 -1.74 -23.30
C SER A 432 13.61 -0.50 -22.51
N PRO A 433 13.74 0.69 -23.15
CA PRO A 433 13.98 1.92 -22.43
C PRO A 433 12.70 2.25 -21.69
N ARG A 434 12.71 2.11 -20.36
CA ARG A 434 11.63 2.67 -19.55
C ARG A 434 11.62 4.19 -19.78
N ALA A 435 10.43 4.77 -19.90
CA ALA A 435 10.23 6.21 -20.07
C ALA A 435 10.88 7.08 -18.97
N CYS A 436 11.38 6.47 -17.88
CA CYS A 436 12.08 7.11 -16.77
C CYS A 436 13.61 7.25 -16.95
N CYS A 437 14.21 6.71 -18.02
CA CYS A 437 15.66 6.82 -18.24
C CYS A 437 15.97 7.45 -19.60
N PRO A 438 15.94 8.80 -19.73
CA PRO A 438 16.35 9.49 -20.96
C PRO A 438 17.87 9.52 -21.15
N HIS A 439 18.64 8.88 -20.26
CA HIS A 439 20.09 8.88 -20.27
C HIS A 439 20.63 7.48 -20.56
N ARG A 440 21.66 7.44 -21.40
CA ARG A 440 22.42 6.23 -21.72
C ARG A 440 22.93 5.54 -20.46
N ILE A 441 22.43 4.34 -20.20
CA ILE A 441 22.71 3.58 -18.97
C ILE A 441 24.08 2.87 -19.02
N ASN A 442 24.51 2.42 -20.20
CA ASN A 442 25.78 1.71 -20.39
C ASN A 442 26.38 2.02 -21.77
N ALA A 443 27.71 1.97 -21.88
CA ALA A 443 28.43 2.12 -23.15
C ALA A 443 28.06 1.08 -24.24
N THR A 444 27.44 -0.04 -23.88
CA THR A 444 26.95 -1.08 -24.82
C THR A 444 25.43 -1.10 -24.97
N LEU A 445 24.69 -0.35 -24.14
CA LEU A 445 23.24 -0.20 -24.22
C LEU A 445 22.91 1.17 -24.83
N HIS A 446 22.66 1.19 -26.13
CA HIS A 446 22.38 2.39 -26.90
C HIS A 446 20.91 2.83 -26.74
N ASP A 447 20.64 4.12 -26.87
CA ASP A 447 19.31 4.71 -26.65
C ASP A 447 18.25 4.23 -27.67
N ASP A 448 18.70 3.65 -28.79
CA ASP A 448 17.87 3.03 -29.82
C ASP A 448 17.41 1.60 -29.46
N GLY A 449 17.82 1.09 -28.30
CA GLY A 449 17.46 -0.24 -27.82
C GLY A 449 18.35 -1.36 -28.37
N ILE A 450 19.22 -1.11 -29.37
CA ILE A 450 19.91 -2.17 -30.11
C ILE A 450 21.32 -2.38 -29.56
N GLY A 451 21.56 -3.52 -28.92
CA GLY A 451 22.92 -4.00 -28.65
C GLY A 451 23.55 -4.48 -29.95
N LYS A 452 24.70 -3.92 -30.36
CA LYS A 452 25.49 -4.42 -31.50
C LYS A 452 26.33 -5.62 -31.12
#